data_AF-A0A7V2Y7H8-F1
#
_entry.id   AF-A0A7V2Y7H8-F1
#
_cell.length_a   1.000
_cell.length_b   1.000
_cell.length_c   1.000
_cell.angle_alpha   90.00
_cell.angle_beta   90.00
_cell.angle_gamma   90.00
#
_symmetry.space_group_name_H-M   'P 1'
#
loop_
_entity.id
_entity.type
_entity.pdbx_description
1 polymer ?
#
loop_
_entity_poly.entity_id
_entity_poly.type
_entity_poly.pdbx_seq_one_letter_code
_entity_poly.pdbx_strand_id
1 'polypeptide(L)'
;MGIAIYQGQGLGSRATRLRKRGSGKGFTLVELAIVLAIIGIAAAIGIPNWVAGEPLRELKGAARQVFGEFMRAKGRAVSTMQAHSVEFDVVMKTMRLMEGGPGCLKAGTDTCVWSQVQEVPVSFLPKNVAVVGTPFGDRRAVFNVDGTAESGRVTLQSLRGDRYQVIVHWTGRVRIARGS
;
A
#
# COMPACT_ATOMS: atom_id res chain seq x y z
N MET A 1 48.20 -59.14 -67.84
CA MET A 1 47.04 -58.36 -67.36
C MET A 1 46.63 -58.97 -66.02
N GLY A 2 46.72 -58.22 -64.92
CA GLY A 2 46.42 -58.65 -63.53
C GLY A 2 47.58 -59.39 -62.81
N ILE A 3 47.86 -59.23 -61.52
CA ILE A 3 47.21 -58.53 -60.39
C ILE A 3 48.30 -58.13 -59.36
N ALA A 4 47.99 -57.09 -58.59
CA ALA A 4 48.76 -56.36 -57.59
C ALA A 4 49.18 -57.14 -56.32
N ILE A 5 50.25 -56.68 -55.67
CA ILE A 5 50.41 -56.71 -54.21
C ILE A 5 51.30 -55.53 -53.76
N TYR A 6 50.70 -54.58 -53.02
CA TYR A 6 51.44 -53.62 -52.19
C TYR A 6 50.88 -53.73 -50.76
N GLN A 7 51.72 -54.15 -49.82
CA GLN A 7 51.43 -54.15 -48.39
C GLN A 7 51.70 -52.74 -47.83
N GLY A 8 50.67 -52.08 -47.29
CA GLY A 8 50.81 -50.87 -46.48
C GLY A 8 50.71 -51.20 -44.99
N GLN A 9 51.81 -51.08 -44.25
CA GLN A 9 51.80 -51.07 -42.79
C GLN A 9 51.68 -49.63 -42.28
N GLY A 10 50.51 -49.27 -41.74
CA GLY A 10 50.29 -48.03 -40.99
C GLY A 10 50.38 -48.29 -39.48
N LEU A 11 51.46 -47.83 -38.85
CA LEU A 11 51.67 -47.88 -37.40
C LEU A 11 50.74 -46.88 -36.69
N GLY A 12 49.90 -47.41 -35.79
CA GLY A 12 48.80 -46.70 -35.14
C GLY A 12 49.22 -45.68 -34.07
N SER A 13 48.54 -44.54 -34.09
CA SER A 13 48.56 -43.50 -33.06
C SER A 13 47.75 -43.91 -31.82
N ARG A 14 48.28 -43.69 -30.62
CA ARG A 14 47.50 -43.76 -29.36
C ARG A 14 47.61 -42.45 -28.60
N ALA A 15 46.62 -41.58 -28.79
CA ALA A 15 46.38 -40.42 -27.94
C ALA A 15 45.42 -40.82 -26.80
N THR A 16 45.92 -40.84 -25.57
CA THR A 16 45.12 -41.15 -24.37
C THR A 16 44.31 -39.93 -23.95
N ARG A 17 42.99 -39.99 -24.12
CA ARG A 17 42.07 -38.90 -23.78
C ARG A 17 41.60 -39.04 -22.32
N LEU A 18 42.04 -38.14 -21.43
CA LEU A 18 41.55 -38.04 -20.05
C LEU A 18 40.08 -37.60 -20.04
N ARG A 19 39.20 -38.46 -19.55
CA ARG A 19 37.74 -38.22 -19.50
C ARG A 19 37.38 -37.55 -18.17
N LYS A 20 37.14 -36.23 -18.19
CA LYS A 20 36.56 -35.48 -17.06
C LYS A 20 35.10 -35.91 -16.89
N ARG A 21 34.78 -36.72 -15.88
CA ARG A 21 33.40 -37.05 -15.49
C ARG A 21 32.80 -35.82 -14.78
N GLY A 22 32.00 -35.03 -15.50
CA GLY A 22 31.10 -34.08 -14.89
C GLY A 22 30.00 -34.84 -14.15
N SER A 23 30.08 -34.92 -12.82
CA SER A 23 28.99 -35.41 -11.98
C SER A 23 27.95 -34.30 -11.79
N GLY A 24 27.17 -34.02 -12.85
CA GLY A 24 25.92 -33.28 -12.69
C GLY A 24 24.86 -34.22 -12.16
N LYS A 25 24.58 -34.18 -10.86
CA LYS A 25 23.43 -34.89 -10.28
C LYS A 25 22.16 -34.15 -10.73
N GLY A 26 21.36 -34.77 -11.58
CA GLY A 26 20.03 -34.28 -11.97
C GLY A 26 18.96 -34.75 -10.99
N PHE A 27 17.87 -33.99 -10.89
CA PHE A 27 16.69 -34.37 -10.10
C PHE A 27 16.02 -35.61 -10.69
N THR A 28 15.54 -36.50 -9.83
CA THR A 28 14.79 -37.68 -10.29
C THR A 28 13.34 -37.30 -10.64
N LEU A 29 12.68 -38.09 -11.49
CA LEU A 29 11.25 -37.89 -11.79
C LEU A 29 10.38 -37.96 -10.53
N VAL A 30 10.71 -38.86 -9.61
CA VAL A 30 9.99 -39.03 -8.34
C VAL A 30 10.18 -37.80 -7.45
N GLU A 31 11.38 -37.24 -7.41
CA GLU A 31 11.69 -36.04 -6.63
C GLU A 31 10.92 -34.82 -7.14
N LEU A 32 10.83 -34.65 -8.46
CA LEU A 32 9.99 -33.60 -9.05
C LEU A 32 8.50 -33.82 -8.74
N ALA A 33 8.01 -35.06 -8.79
CA ALA A 33 6.62 -35.38 -8.49
C ALA A 33 6.26 -35.03 -7.04
N ILE A 34 7.15 -35.32 -6.08
CA ILE A 34 6.95 -34.98 -4.66
C ILE A 34 6.95 -33.46 -4.46
N VAL A 35 7.89 -32.74 -5.08
CA VAL A 35 7.96 -31.26 -4.99
C VAL A 35 6.67 -30.63 -5.53
N LEU A 36 6.18 -31.09 -6.69
CA LEU A 36 4.92 -30.60 -7.26
C LEU A 36 3.70 -30.95 -6.38
N ALA A 37 3.68 -32.13 -5.75
CA ALA A 37 2.63 -32.49 -4.80
C ALA A 37 2.63 -31.55 -3.58
N ILE A 38 3.80 -31.25 -3.01
CA ILE A 38 3.93 -30.32 -1.88
C ILE A 38 3.50 -28.90 -2.28
N ILE A 39 3.94 -28.40 -3.44
CA ILE A 39 3.54 -27.09 -3.96
C ILE A 39 2.04 -27.04 -4.20
N GLY A 40 1.45 -28.10 -4.76
CA GLY A 40 0.00 -28.20 -5.00
C GLY A 40 -0.81 -28.11 -3.70
N ILE A 41 -0.41 -28.86 -2.67
CA ILE A 41 -1.06 -28.81 -1.35
C ILE A 41 -0.89 -27.42 -0.71
N ALA A 42 0.33 -26.86 -0.76
CA ALA A 42 0.61 -25.54 -0.21
C ALA A 42 -0.18 -24.43 -0.92
N ALA A 43 -0.29 -24.49 -2.25
CA ALA A 43 -1.06 -23.54 -3.05
C ALA A 43 -2.57 -23.64 -2.77
N ALA A 44 -3.10 -24.86 -2.65
CA ALA A 44 -4.52 -25.11 -2.35
C ALA A 44 -4.96 -24.46 -1.03
N ILE A 45 -4.08 -24.41 -0.02
CA ILE A 45 -4.38 -23.82 1.29
C ILE A 45 -3.96 -22.34 1.35
N GLY A 46 -2.85 -21.97 0.70
CA GLY A 46 -2.26 -20.64 0.78
C GLY A 46 -3.01 -19.55 0.01
N ILE A 47 -3.46 -19.86 -1.21
CA ILE A 47 -4.12 -18.89 -2.10
C ILE A 47 -5.45 -18.34 -1.53
N PRO A 48 -6.42 -19.17 -1.08
CA PRO A 48 -7.71 -18.65 -0.63
C PRO A 48 -7.59 -17.73 0.60
N ASN A 49 -6.63 -18.01 1.50
CA ASN A 49 -6.38 -17.19 2.69
C ASN A 49 -5.80 -15.81 2.35
N TRP A 50 -5.02 -15.69 1.28
CA TRP A 50 -4.47 -14.40 0.84
C TRP A 50 -5.57 -13.46 0.33
N VAL A 51 -6.50 -13.98 -0.48
CA VAL A 51 -7.57 -13.21 -1.12
C VAL A 51 -8.64 -12.77 -0.10
N ALA A 52 -8.88 -13.57 0.94
CA ALA A 52 -9.90 -13.25 1.94
C ALA A 52 -9.60 -11.98 2.77
N GLY A 53 -8.32 -11.68 3.03
CA GLY A 53 -7.86 -10.58 3.89
C GLY A 53 -7.65 -9.24 3.19
N GLU A 54 -7.79 -9.18 1.86
CA GLU A 54 -7.48 -8.01 1.04
C GLU A 54 -8.32 -6.76 1.41
N PRO A 55 -9.66 -6.83 1.56
CA PRO A 55 -10.47 -5.62 1.79
C PRO A 55 -10.23 -4.99 3.16
N LEU A 56 -9.89 -5.80 4.17
CA LEU A 56 -9.60 -5.31 5.52
C LEU A 56 -8.24 -4.60 5.56
N ARG A 57 -7.26 -5.11 4.79
CA ARG A 57 -5.94 -4.47 4.66
C ARG A 57 -6.06 -3.13 3.94
N GLU A 58 -6.83 -3.07 2.86
CA GLU A 58 -7.11 -1.83 2.14
C GLU A 58 -7.83 -0.80 3.01
N LEU A 59 -8.88 -1.22 3.73
CA LEU A 59 -9.63 -0.34 4.63
C LEU A 59 -8.74 0.23 5.76
N LYS A 60 -7.91 -0.62 6.37
CA LYS A 60 -6.94 -0.18 7.38
C LYS A 60 -5.86 0.74 6.79
N GLY A 61 -5.45 0.48 5.54
CA GLY A 61 -4.56 1.36 4.77
C GLY A 61 -5.17 2.73 4.56
N ALA A 62 -6.42 2.80 4.08
CA ALA A 62 -7.16 4.03 3.90
C ALA A 62 -7.32 4.81 5.22
N ALA A 63 -7.60 4.13 6.34
CA ALA A 63 -7.67 4.78 7.65
C ALA A 63 -6.32 5.39 8.08
N ARG A 64 -5.21 4.72 7.77
CA ARG A 64 -3.85 5.26 8.02
C ARG A 64 -3.51 6.43 7.09
N GLN A 65 -3.99 6.40 5.85
CA GLN A 65 -3.84 7.52 4.92
C GLN A 65 -4.56 8.76 5.43
N VAL A 66 -5.83 8.63 5.84
CA VAL A 66 -6.59 9.73 6.49
C VAL A 66 -5.87 10.25 7.73
N PHE A 67 -5.38 9.34 8.58
CA PHE A 67 -4.57 9.71 9.75
C PHE A 67 -3.32 10.51 9.34
N GLY A 68 -2.63 10.10 8.28
CA GLY A 68 -1.46 10.80 7.74
C GLY A 68 -1.78 12.22 7.27
N GLU A 69 -2.89 12.42 6.54
CA GLU A 69 -3.32 13.75 6.11
C GLU A 69 -3.69 14.64 7.31
N PHE A 70 -4.31 14.07 8.35
CA PHE A 70 -4.59 14.79 9.59
C PHE A 70 -3.31 15.22 10.32
N MET A 71 -2.33 14.33 10.42
CA MET A 71 -1.04 14.67 11.03
C MET A 71 -0.28 15.70 10.20
N ARG A 72 -0.37 15.65 8.86
CA ARG A 72 0.19 16.67 7.97
C ARG A 72 -0.49 18.02 8.18
N ALA A 73 -1.83 18.07 8.19
CA ALA A 73 -2.58 19.29 8.44
C ALA A 73 -2.23 19.90 9.81
N LYS A 74 -2.20 19.07 10.86
CA LYS A 74 -1.77 19.49 12.19
C LYS A 74 -0.34 20.05 12.20
N GLY A 75 0.61 19.34 11.59
CA GLY A 75 2.00 19.78 11.52
C GLY A 75 2.14 21.13 10.81
N ARG A 76 1.42 21.29 9.70
CA ARG A 76 1.35 22.56 8.97
C ARG A 76 0.72 23.68 9.77
N ALA A 77 -0.36 23.40 10.50
CA ALA A 77 -1.00 24.42 11.32
C ALA A 77 -0.03 25.04 12.33
N VAL A 78 0.75 24.17 12.99
CA VAL A 78 1.76 24.59 13.96
C VAL A 78 2.94 25.29 13.29
N SER A 79 3.44 24.78 12.17
CA SER A 79 4.65 25.32 11.54
C SER A 79 4.44 26.61 10.77
N THR A 80 3.24 26.82 10.22
CA THR A 80 2.92 27.99 9.38
C THR A 80 2.25 29.12 10.16
N MET A 81 1.89 28.89 11.43
CA MET A 81 1.07 29.79 12.24
C MET A 81 -0.25 30.18 11.55
N GLN A 82 -0.84 29.25 10.78
CA GLN A 82 -2.13 29.41 10.13
C GLN A 82 -2.93 28.12 10.28
N ALA A 83 -4.22 28.19 10.64
CA ALA A 83 -5.06 27.01 10.76
C ALA A 83 -5.10 26.26 9.41
N HIS A 84 -5.11 24.94 9.49
CA HIS A 84 -5.15 24.07 8.33
C HIS A 84 -6.30 23.08 8.47
N SER A 85 -6.86 22.65 7.34
CA SER A 85 -7.93 21.67 7.38
C SER A 85 -7.84 20.64 6.27
N VAL A 86 -8.40 19.46 6.52
CA VAL A 86 -8.57 18.43 5.49
C VAL A 86 -10.03 18.43 5.07
N GLU A 87 -10.28 18.77 3.81
CA GLU A 87 -11.60 18.79 3.21
C GLU A 87 -11.85 17.49 2.43
N PHE A 88 -13.00 16.86 2.68
CA PHE A 88 -13.39 15.58 2.11
C PHE A 88 -14.41 15.78 0.99
N ASP A 89 -14.07 15.32 -0.21
CA ASP A 89 -15.05 15.06 -1.26
C ASP A 89 -15.47 13.59 -1.19
N VAL A 90 -16.66 13.35 -0.62
CA VAL A 90 -17.23 12.00 -0.45
C VAL A 90 -17.61 11.38 -1.80
N VAL A 91 -17.96 12.19 -2.80
CA VAL A 91 -18.40 11.72 -4.11
C VAL A 91 -17.20 11.35 -4.96
N MET A 92 -16.21 12.25 -5.04
CA MET A 92 -14.96 12.01 -5.78
C MET A 92 -13.98 11.14 -5.01
N LYS A 93 -14.26 10.81 -3.74
CA LYS A 93 -13.38 10.04 -2.83
C LYS A 93 -11.99 10.68 -2.69
N THR A 94 -11.96 12.00 -2.57
CA THR A 94 -10.71 12.76 -2.44
C THR A 94 -10.61 13.50 -1.11
N MET A 95 -9.39 13.80 -0.72
CA MET A 95 -9.05 14.64 0.42
C MET A 95 -8.11 15.73 -0.06
N ARG A 96 -8.42 16.97 0.31
CA ARG A 96 -7.64 18.15 -0.04
C ARG A 96 -7.16 18.83 1.22
N LEU A 97 -5.91 19.26 1.20
CA LEU A 97 -5.36 20.04 2.28
C LEU A 97 -5.60 21.52 1.99
N MET A 98 -6.30 22.16 2.91
CA MET A 98 -6.70 23.55 2.86
C MET A 98 -5.93 24.35 3.92
N GLU A 99 -5.70 25.62 3.64
CA GLU A 99 -5.12 26.60 4.54
C GLU A 99 -6.15 27.69 4.84
N GLY A 100 -6.14 28.20 6.07
CA GLY A 100 -6.91 29.37 6.43
C GLY A 100 -6.21 30.64 5.97
N GLY A 101 -6.99 31.63 5.54
CA GLY A 101 -6.48 32.92 5.13
C GLY A 101 -5.72 33.66 6.24
N PRO A 102 -5.06 34.78 5.92
CA PRO A 102 -4.22 35.52 6.86
C PRO A 102 -4.94 35.82 8.19
N GLY A 103 -4.31 35.47 9.31
CA GLY A 103 -4.86 35.70 10.66
C GLY A 103 -5.85 34.64 11.15
N CYS A 104 -6.17 33.61 10.35
CA CYS A 104 -6.93 32.46 10.82
C CYS A 104 -6.03 31.56 11.70
N LEU A 105 -6.10 31.71 13.01
CA LEU A 105 -5.33 30.91 13.97
C LEU A 105 -6.16 29.76 14.54
N LYS A 106 -7.46 30.02 14.76
CA LYS A 106 -8.44 29.10 15.34
C LYS A 106 -9.80 29.27 14.67
N ALA A 107 -10.27 28.26 13.93
CA ALA A 107 -11.54 28.37 13.20
C ALA A 107 -12.79 28.52 14.09
N GLY A 108 -12.72 28.08 15.34
CA GLY A 108 -13.82 28.27 16.30
C GLY A 108 -13.93 29.69 16.88
N THR A 109 -12.92 30.55 16.68
CA THR A 109 -12.91 31.94 17.19
C THR A 109 -12.73 32.98 16.09
N ASP A 110 -11.99 32.63 15.04
CA ASP A 110 -11.57 33.52 13.98
C ASP A 110 -12.43 33.33 12.73
N THR A 111 -12.55 34.37 11.92
CA THR A 111 -13.19 34.25 10.60
C THR A 111 -12.20 33.69 9.60
N CYS A 112 -12.35 32.43 9.23
CA CYS A 112 -11.44 31.73 8.33
C CYS A 112 -12.02 31.61 6.92
N VAL A 113 -11.30 32.13 5.93
CA VAL A 113 -11.53 31.83 4.51
C VAL A 113 -10.57 30.73 4.10
N TRP A 114 -11.06 29.67 3.47
CA TRP A 114 -10.25 28.50 3.15
C TRP A 114 -9.83 28.50 1.68
N SER A 115 -8.54 28.28 1.42
CA SER A 115 -7.98 28.01 0.10
C SER A 115 -7.29 26.64 0.07
N GLN A 116 -7.27 25.99 -1.09
CA GLN A 116 -6.49 24.76 -1.26
C GLN A 116 -5.00 25.11 -1.27
N VAL A 117 -4.16 24.27 -0.65
CA VAL A 117 -2.70 24.42 -0.75
C VAL A 117 -2.19 23.75 -2.02
N GLN A 118 -1.74 24.52 -3.01
CA GLN A 118 -1.40 24.00 -4.34
C GLN A 118 -0.17 23.08 -4.36
N GLU A 119 0.77 23.22 -3.43
CA GLU A 119 1.96 22.35 -3.42
C GLU A 119 1.65 20.91 -2.95
N VAL A 120 0.47 20.68 -2.37
CA VAL A 120 0.08 19.36 -1.89
C VAL A 120 -0.88 18.72 -2.89
N PRO A 121 -0.51 17.57 -3.48
CA PRO A 121 -1.39 16.89 -4.39
C PRO A 121 -2.65 16.38 -3.67
N VAL A 122 -3.75 16.34 -4.41
CA VAL A 122 -5.01 15.76 -3.93
C VAL A 122 -4.82 14.28 -3.61
N SER A 123 -5.28 13.86 -2.43
CA SER A 123 -5.13 12.49 -1.95
C SER A 123 -6.39 11.69 -2.29
N PHE A 124 -6.25 10.52 -2.91
CA PHE A 124 -7.37 9.68 -3.33
C PHE A 124 -7.55 8.50 -2.37
N LEU A 125 -8.78 8.21 -2.00
CA LEU A 125 -9.10 6.98 -1.27
C LEU A 125 -9.13 5.78 -2.22
N PRO A 126 -8.79 4.57 -1.73
CA PRO A 126 -8.87 3.35 -2.53
C PRO A 126 -10.28 3.11 -3.08
N LYS A 127 -10.36 2.49 -4.27
CA LYS A 127 -11.64 2.27 -4.98
C LYS A 127 -12.69 1.53 -4.14
N ASN A 128 -12.24 0.55 -3.35
CA ASN A 128 -13.10 -0.31 -2.53
C ASN A 128 -13.43 0.25 -1.14
N VAL A 129 -13.03 1.51 -0.87
CA VAL A 129 -13.32 2.21 0.37
C VAL A 129 -14.21 3.42 0.07
N ALA A 130 -15.19 3.65 0.92
CA ALA A 130 -16.07 4.81 0.88
C ALA A 130 -16.06 5.54 2.22
N VAL A 131 -16.24 6.87 2.16
CA VAL A 131 -16.53 7.67 3.35
C VAL A 131 -18.04 7.61 3.59
N VAL A 132 -18.44 7.33 4.84
CA VAL A 132 -19.85 7.22 5.22
C VAL A 132 -20.28 8.46 5.99
N GLY A 133 -21.42 9.02 5.61
CA GLY A 133 -22.00 10.22 6.22
C GLY A 133 -21.27 11.51 5.85
N THR A 134 -21.36 12.50 6.73
CA THR A 134 -20.66 13.79 6.62
C THR A 134 -19.56 13.85 7.68
N PRO A 135 -18.29 13.62 7.32
CA PRO A 135 -17.18 13.76 8.26
C PRO A 135 -17.26 15.09 8.98
N PHE A 136 -17.11 15.09 10.31
CA PHE A 136 -17.12 16.32 11.12
C PHE A 136 -18.39 17.20 11.00
N GLY A 137 -19.44 16.73 10.32
CA GLY A 137 -20.67 17.48 10.09
C GLY A 137 -20.65 18.31 8.80
N ASP A 138 -19.51 18.90 8.44
CA ASP A 138 -19.33 19.82 7.31
C ASP A 138 -18.32 19.34 6.25
N ARG A 139 -17.82 18.10 6.40
CA ARG A 139 -16.78 17.46 5.58
C ARG A 139 -15.39 18.07 5.74
N ARG A 140 -15.11 18.78 6.84
CA ARG A 140 -13.80 19.39 7.10
C ARG A 140 -13.25 19.00 8.47
N ALA A 141 -11.99 18.57 8.51
CA ALA A 141 -11.28 18.35 9.76
C ALA A 141 -10.30 19.51 9.99
N VAL A 142 -10.58 20.38 10.97
CA VAL A 142 -9.78 21.58 11.23
C VAL A 142 -8.74 21.36 12.34
N PHE A 143 -7.52 21.84 12.10
CA PHE A 143 -6.42 21.90 13.06
C PHE A 143 -5.95 23.34 13.23
N ASN A 144 -5.81 23.76 14.48
CA ASN A 144 -5.42 25.11 14.86
C ASN A 144 -3.91 25.22 15.09
N VAL A 145 -3.42 26.45 15.16
CA VAL A 145 -1.98 26.75 15.29
C VAL A 145 -1.35 26.26 16.59
N ASP A 146 -2.14 26.11 17.65
CA ASP A 146 -1.70 25.57 18.95
C ASP A 146 -1.75 24.03 19.00
N GLY A 147 -2.06 23.38 17.87
CA GLY A 147 -2.16 21.93 17.77
C GLY A 147 -3.47 21.35 18.33
N THR A 148 -4.42 22.20 18.74
CA THR A 148 -5.82 21.79 18.99
C THR A 148 -6.56 21.56 17.67
N ALA A 149 -7.76 21.00 17.75
CA ALA A 149 -8.56 20.69 16.57
C ALA A 149 -10.05 20.80 16.88
N GLU A 150 -10.88 20.80 15.85
CA GLU A 150 -12.30 20.52 16.01
C GLU A 150 -12.52 19.03 16.26
N SER A 151 -13.42 18.70 17.19
CA SER A 151 -13.71 17.31 17.49
C SER A 151 -14.61 16.70 16.43
N GLY A 152 -14.29 15.49 15.99
CA GLY A 152 -15.13 14.78 15.05
C GLY A 152 -14.51 13.49 14.57
N ARG A 153 -15.09 12.93 13.51
CA ARG A 153 -14.65 11.65 12.96
C ARG A 153 -14.94 11.56 11.47
N VAL A 154 -14.11 10.76 10.79
CA VAL A 154 -14.39 10.19 9.48
C VAL A 154 -14.68 8.72 9.68
N THR A 155 -15.77 8.22 9.11
CA THR A 155 -16.05 6.78 9.05
C THR A 155 -15.75 6.30 7.64
N LEU A 156 -14.85 5.33 7.53
CA LEU A 156 -14.53 4.62 6.30
C LEU A 156 -15.22 3.25 6.32
N GLN A 157 -15.78 2.84 5.19
CA GLN A 157 -16.43 1.55 5.02
C GLN A 157 -15.91 0.83 3.78
N SER A 158 -15.67 -0.47 3.89
CA SER A 158 -15.35 -1.33 2.76
C SER A 158 -16.63 -1.78 2.03
N LEU A 159 -16.49 -2.29 0.80
CA LEU A 159 -17.60 -2.92 0.07
C LEU A 159 -18.29 -4.06 0.83
N ARG A 160 -17.59 -4.73 1.76
CA ARG A 160 -18.13 -5.82 2.58
C ARG A 160 -18.85 -5.33 3.85
N GLY A 161 -18.83 -4.02 4.10
CA GLY A 161 -19.50 -3.40 5.24
C GLY A 161 -18.61 -3.18 6.45
N ASP A 162 -17.38 -3.70 6.49
CA ASP A 162 -16.40 -3.42 7.57
C ASP A 162 -16.15 -1.93 7.70
N ARG A 163 -15.98 -1.44 8.93
CA ARG A 163 -15.76 -0.02 9.21
C ARG A 163 -14.49 0.25 10.00
N TYR A 164 -13.85 1.36 9.67
CA TYR A 164 -12.83 2.00 10.50
C TYR A 164 -13.18 3.47 10.67
N GLN A 165 -12.87 4.02 11.84
CA GLN A 165 -13.07 5.43 12.15
C GLN A 165 -11.72 6.07 12.44
N VAL A 166 -11.51 7.26 11.88
CA VAL A 166 -10.42 8.15 12.28
C VAL A 166 -11.05 9.28 13.06
N ILE A 167 -10.70 9.37 14.34
CA ILE A 167 -11.36 10.23 15.32
C ILE A 167 -10.36 11.28 15.78
N VAL A 168 -10.79 12.53 15.79
CA VAL A 168 -10.04 13.67 16.27
C VAL A 168 -10.74 14.22 17.51
N HIS A 169 -9.97 14.35 18.59
CA HIS A 169 -10.39 15.00 19.81
C HIS A 169 -10.03 16.49 19.78
N TRP A 170 -10.75 17.33 20.54
CA TRP A 170 -10.55 18.78 20.52
C TRP A 170 -9.13 19.23 20.93
N THR A 171 -8.42 18.41 21.71
CA THR A 171 -6.99 18.61 22.03
C THR A 171 -6.05 18.30 20.85
N GLY A 172 -6.58 18.06 19.65
CA GLY A 172 -5.84 17.64 18.46
C GLY A 172 -5.23 16.25 18.52
N ARG A 173 -5.73 15.38 19.42
CA ARG A 173 -5.33 13.96 19.45
C ARG A 173 -6.09 13.22 18.36
N VAL A 174 -5.36 12.56 17.46
CA VAL A 174 -5.93 11.73 16.38
C VAL A 174 -5.76 10.26 16.74
N ARG A 175 -6.78 9.44 16.53
CA ARG A 175 -6.70 7.97 16.71
C ARG A 175 -7.52 7.22 15.67
N ILE A 176 -7.10 5.99 15.40
CA ILE A 176 -7.82 5.05 14.54
C ILE A 176 -8.53 4.03 15.44
N ALA A 177 -9.80 3.78 15.19
CA ALA A 177 -10.60 2.76 15.88
C ALA A 177 -11.38 1.91 14.86
N ARG A 178 -11.71 0.66 15.21
CA ARG A 178 -12.64 -0.14 14.41
C ARG A 178 -14.05 0.44 14.61
N GLY A 179 -14.79 0.62 13.52
CA GLY A 179 -16.18 1.07 13.56
C GLY A 179 -17.13 -0.10 13.75
N SER A 180 -18.22 0.13 14.47
CA SER A 180 -19.38 -0.75 14.56
C SER A 180 -20.32 -0.58 13.37
#